data_AF-A0AAD7K843-F1
#
_entry.id   AF-A0AAD7K843-F1
#
_cell.length_a   1.000
_cell.length_b   1.000
_cell.length_c   1.000
_cell.angle_alpha   90.00
_cell.angle_beta   90.00
_cell.angle_gamma   90.00
#
_symmetry.space_group_name_H-M   'P 1'
#
loop_
_entity.id
_entity.type
_entity.pdbx_description
1 polymer ?
#
loop_
_entity_poly.entity_id
_entity_poly.type
_entity_poly.pdbx_seq_one_letter_code
_entity_poly.pdbx_strand_id
1 'polypeptide(L)'
;MSSRHSTPVDSDDDMLAAMAQETPTILRAKRGYAAIGAADSTGSNDDDDVAGRSLPVAIALPNQNLVATVRHYGERKRLRTEQLTELEVAARDPPQLRELKLMANMFAFGNQLEQIVVSKPGFELSADLKLNIQKYAPAILYSDRLNTYKGEVPTSMLLEVIKKLRFGLAAGLENIPADWAKVEQCTEYSLTQTRSKTKKCGKSKRSKRPILGPILALILALILTPESVPESIKIENRSKSVFLLGRRNSMRIGAESAEFENWCLP
;
A
#
# COMPACT_ATOMS: atom_id res chain seq x y z
N MET A 1 3.11 -31.07 49.90
CA MET A 1 4.22 -30.16 49.54
C MET A 1 3.84 -29.49 48.22
N SER A 2 3.37 -28.25 48.33
CA SER A 2 2.87 -27.42 47.23
C SER A 2 4.03 -26.83 46.44
N SER A 3 3.98 -26.90 45.10
CA SER A 3 4.86 -26.11 44.24
C SER A 3 4.01 -25.30 43.27
N ARG A 4 3.93 -23.99 43.54
CA ARG A 4 3.25 -22.99 42.70
C ARG A 4 4.28 -22.46 41.72
N HIS A 5 4.04 -22.67 40.43
CA HIS A 5 4.81 -22.04 39.34
C HIS A 5 4.14 -20.70 39.01
N SER A 6 4.85 -19.60 39.28
CA SER A 6 4.46 -18.24 38.88
C SER A 6 5.09 -17.93 37.54
N THR A 7 4.29 -17.52 36.56
CA THR A 7 4.77 -16.94 35.29
C THR A 7 4.81 -15.41 35.41
N PRO A 8 5.86 -14.75 34.91
CA PRO A 8 5.92 -13.30 34.84
C PRO A 8 4.98 -12.79 33.73
N VAL A 9 4.22 -11.74 34.06
CA VAL A 9 3.40 -10.97 33.12
C VAL A 9 4.28 -9.81 32.67
N ASP A 10 4.75 -9.87 31.43
CA ASP A 10 5.50 -8.79 30.80
C ASP A 10 4.56 -7.64 30.40
N SER A 11 4.99 -6.45 30.76
CA SER A 11 4.28 -5.17 30.66
C SER A 11 4.61 -4.47 29.34
N ASP A 12 3.74 -4.58 28.33
CA ASP A 12 3.87 -3.85 27.06
C ASP A 12 2.83 -2.71 26.89
N ASP A 13 1.95 -2.48 27.87
CA ASP A 13 0.89 -1.46 27.77
C ASP A 13 1.33 -0.01 28.11
N ASP A 14 2.57 0.20 28.59
CA ASP A 14 3.03 1.53 29.03
C ASP A 14 3.65 2.41 27.93
N MET A 15 3.87 1.90 26.72
CA MET A 15 4.53 2.66 25.64
C MET A 15 3.57 3.52 24.81
N LEU A 16 2.26 3.28 24.87
CA LEU A 16 1.26 4.06 24.12
C LEU A 16 0.77 5.31 24.86
N ALA A 17 1.06 5.45 26.16
CA ALA A 17 0.63 6.60 26.97
C ALA A 17 1.57 7.83 26.86
N ALA A 18 2.78 7.68 26.33
CA ALA A 18 3.79 8.75 26.32
C ALA A 18 3.72 9.71 25.11
N MET A 19 2.92 9.43 24.07
CA MET A 19 2.82 10.29 22.87
C MET A 19 1.64 11.27 22.88
N ALA A 20 0.88 11.37 23.98
CA ALA A 20 -0.32 12.21 24.06
C ALA A 20 -0.12 13.62 24.63
N GLN A 21 1.12 14.10 24.84
CA GLN A 21 1.38 15.35 25.56
C GLN A 21 2.22 16.37 24.78
N GLU A 22 1.75 16.91 23.67
CA GLU A 22 2.12 18.29 23.26
C GLU A 22 0.97 18.93 22.46
N THR A 23 -0.21 19.07 23.08
CA THR A 23 -1.19 20.06 22.61
C THR A 23 -0.72 21.45 23.03
N PRO A 24 -0.45 22.38 22.09
CA PRO A 24 -0.06 23.74 22.44
C PRO A 24 -1.18 24.38 23.26
N THR A 25 -0.86 24.77 24.49
CA THR A 25 -1.72 25.53 25.39
C THR A 25 -2.08 26.85 24.73
N ILE A 26 -3.26 26.90 24.09
CA ILE A 26 -3.86 28.16 23.64
C ILE A 26 -4.22 28.92 24.93
N LEU A 27 -3.43 29.94 25.25
CA LEU A 27 -3.73 30.92 26.29
C LEU A 27 -5.06 31.61 25.94
N ARG A 28 -6.15 31.04 26.46
CA ARG A 28 -7.50 31.57 26.41
C ARG A 28 -7.54 32.87 27.21
N ALA A 29 -7.32 33.99 26.53
CA ALA A 29 -7.50 35.31 27.08
C ALA A 29 -8.91 35.40 27.71
N LYS A 30 -8.92 35.71 29.01
CA LYS A 30 -10.09 35.84 29.87
C LYS A 30 -10.87 37.09 29.45
N ARG A 31 -11.72 36.97 28.43
CA ARG A 31 -12.68 38.01 28.03
C ARG A 31 -13.78 38.03 29.08
N GLY A 32 -13.72 39.01 29.98
CA GLY A 32 -14.76 39.27 30.97
C GLY A 32 -16.07 39.59 30.27
N TYR A 33 -17.05 38.72 30.42
CA TYR A 33 -18.44 39.04 30.10
C TYR A 33 -18.99 39.85 31.27
N ALA A 34 -19.08 41.17 31.09
CA ALA A 34 -19.91 42.00 31.92
C ALA A 34 -21.37 41.61 31.66
N ALA A 35 -22.07 41.23 32.73
CA ALA A 35 -23.50 41.04 32.75
C ALA A 35 -24.19 42.34 32.35
N ILE A 36 -25.02 42.30 31.30
CA ILE A 36 -26.01 43.34 31.03
C ILE A 36 -27.36 42.65 31.13
N GLY A 37 -28.15 43.16 32.08
CA GLY A 37 -29.40 42.59 32.52
C GLY A 37 -30.55 42.75 31.53
N ALA A 38 -31.66 42.18 31.99
CA ALA A 38 -32.96 42.18 31.37
C ALA A 38 -33.46 43.57 30.95
N ALA A 39 -34.11 43.63 29.79
CA ALA A 39 -35.16 44.59 29.53
C ALA A 39 -36.18 43.94 28.56
N ASP A 40 -37.35 43.71 29.12
CA ASP A 40 -38.63 43.55 28.44
C ASP A 40 -38.91 44.79 27.56
N SER A 41 -39.36 44.59 26.32
CA SER A 41 -40.06 45.61 25.56
C SER A 41 -40.76 44.98 24.35
N THR A 42 -42.06 44.79 24.51
CA THR A 42 -43.03 44.65 23.43
C THR A 42 -43.26 46.04 22.83
N GLY A 43 -43.09 46.21 21.51
CA GLY A 43 -43.31 47.50 20.85
C GLY A 43 -43.22 47.39 19.33
N SER A 44 -44.38 47.18 18.71
CA SER A 44 -44.64 47.44 17.30
C SER A 44 -44.37 48.92 16.98
N ASN A 45 -43.72 49.22 15.85
CA ASN A 45 -44.05 50.35 14.99
C ASN A 45 -43.31 50.25 13.66
N ASP A 46 -44.07 50.62 12.64
CA ASP A 46 -43.81 50.58 11.21
C ASP A 46 -42.71 51.54 10.74
N ASP A 47 -42.28 51.28 9.49
CA ASP A 47 -41.83 52.22 8.46
C ASP A 47 -41.03 53.47 8.89
N ASP A 48 -39.76 53.54 8.48
CA ASP A 48 -39.25 54.72 7.76
C ASP A 48 -37.83 54.52 7.20
N ASP A 49 -37.61 55.27 6.13
CA ASP A 49 -36.56 55.25 5.14
C ASP A 49 -35.11 55.52 5.60
N VAL A 50 -34.19 54.93 4.81
CA VAL A 50 -32.94 55.53 4.29
C VAL A 50 -32.05 56.31 5.27
N ALA A 51 -30.97 55.66 5.72
CA ALA A 51 -29.63 56.22 5.66
C ALA A 51 -28.59 55.10 5.82
N GLY A 52 -27.95 54.71 4.72
CA GLY A 52 -26.83 53.77 4.70
C GLY A 52 -25.67 54.26 5.55
N ARG A 53 -25.61 53.82 6.80
CA ARG A 53 -24.48 54.02 7.70
C ARG A 53 -23.50 52.87 7.47
N SER A 54 -22.72 52.96 6.39
CA SER A 54 -21.58 52.04 6.19
C SER A 54 -20.61 52.25 7.34
N LEU A 55 -20.58 51.30 8.28
CA LEU A 55 -19.58 51.27 9.34
C LEU A 55 -18.19 51.26 8.67
N PRO A 56 -17.26 52.15 9.08
CA PRO A 56 -15.92 52.12 8.55
C PRO A 56 -15.31 50.77 8.92
N VAL A 57 -15.08 49.93 7.92
CA VAL A 57 -14.30 48.70 8.07
C VAL A 57 -12.92 49.15 8.56
N ALA A 58 -12.63 48.94 9.83
CA ALA A 58 -11.33 49.24 10.41
C ALA A 58 -10.29 48.43 9.63
N ILE A 59 -9.49 49.11 8.82
CA ILE A 59 -8.41 48.51 8.04
C ILE A 59 -7.35 48.09 9.05
N ALA A 60 -7.39 46.82 9.46
CA ALA A 60 -6.38 46.25 10.33
C ALA A 60 -5.03 46.28 9.60
N LEU A 61 -4.08 47.04 10.15
CA LEU A 61 -2.72 47.09 9.63
C LEU A 61 -2.14 45.65 9.61
N PRO A 62 -1.46 45.24 8.53
CA PRO A 62 -0.91 43.90 8.43
C PRO A 62 0.14 43.67 9.53
N ASN A 63 -0.06 42.63 10.34
CA ASN A 63 0.86 42.26 11.42
C ASN A 63 2.22 41.86 10.83
N GLN A 64 3.22 42.74 10.91
CA GLN A 64 4.59 42.45 10.47
C GLN A 64 5.17 41.19 11.13
N ASN A 65 4.78 40.93 12.39
CA ASN A 65 5.15 39.73 13.13
C ASN A 65 4.69 38.44 12.44
N LEU A 66 3.53 38.47 11.77
CA LEU A 66 2.98 37.30 11.08
C LEU A 66 3.79 36.98 9.81
N VAL A 67 4.31 37.99 9.12
CA VAL A 67 5.17 37.80 7.95
C VAL A 67 6.50 37.15 8.38
N ALA A 68 7.10 37.60 9.48
CA ALA A 68 8.34 37.01 10.00
C ALA A 68 8.15 35.55 10.45
N THR A 69 7.05 35.22 11.14
CA THR A 69 6.77 33.84 11.56
C THR A 69 6.51 32.93 10.37
N VAL A 70 5.75 33.40 9.38
CA VAL A 70 5.50 32.69 8.12
C VAL A 70 6.81 32.40 7.37
N ARG A 71 7.71 33.39 7.30
CA ARG A 71 9.01 33.23 6.64
C ARG A 71 9.86 32.18 7.34
N HIS A 72 10.01 32.27 8.66
CA HIS A 72 10.74 31.26 9.43
C HIS A 72 10.13 29.86 9.29
N TYR A 73 8.81 29.77 9.24
CA TYR A 73 8.12 28.51 9.01
C TYR A 73 8.43 27.93 7.63
N GLY A 74 8.40 28.77 6.59
CA GLY A 74 8.73 28.37 5.23
C GLY A 74 10.20 27.96 5.05
N GLU A 75 11.13 28.67 5.70
CA GLU A 75 12.56 28.32 5.74
C GLU A 75 12.77 26.95 6.41
N ARG A 76 12.10 26.68 7.53
CA ARG A 76 12.14 25.38 8.23
C ARG A 76 11.58 24.24 7.37
N LYS A 77 10.59 24.53 6.51
CA LYS A 77 10.01 23.57 5.55
C LYS A 77 10.75 23.49 4.22
N ARG A 78 11.83 24.26 4.05
CA ARG A 78 12.65 24.32 2.82
C ARG A 78 11.82 24.66 1.57
N LEU A 79 10.89 25.59 1.69
CA LEU A 79 10.12 26.10 0.55
C LEU A 79 11.03 26.83 -0.44
N ARG A 80 10.67 26.82 -1.73
CA ARG A 80 11.37 27.60 -2.76
C ARG A 80 11.18 29.09 -2.52
N THR A 81 12.11 29.92 -3.00
CA THR A 81 12.04 31.38 -2.86
C THR A 81 10.75 31.97 -3.42
N GLU A 82 10.27 31.48 -4.57
CA GLU A 82 8.99 31.85 -5.17
C GLU A 82 7.81 31.57 -4.22
N GLN A 83 7.76 30.36 -3.65
CA GLN A 83 6.72 29.95 -2.71
C GLN A 83 6.75 30.76 -1.41
N LEU A 84 7.93 31.16 -0.94
CA LEU A 84 8.08 32.05 0.22
C LEU A 84 7.49 33.43 -0.08
N THR A 85 7.77 34.01 -1.25
CA THR A 85 7.20 35.32 -1.63
C THR A 85 5.67 35.26 -1.70
N GLU A 86 5.09 34.17 -2.22
CA GLU A 86 3.64 33.98 -2.24
C GLU A 86 3.06 33.84 -0.82
N LEU A 87 3.74 33.16 0.09
CA LEU A 87 3.33 33.05 1.50
C LEU A 87 3.36 34.40 2.20
N GLU A 88 4.39 35.21 1.96
CA GLU A 88 4.50 36.57 2.50
C GLU A 88 3.40 37.49 1.96
N VAL A 89 3.02 37.35 0.68
CA VAL A 89 1.88 38.06 0.09
C VAL A 89 0.57 37.59 0.74
N ALA A 90 0.35 36.28 0.86
CA ALA A 90 -0.85 35.70 1.47
C ALA A 90 -0.99 36.08 2.96
N ALA A 91 0.13 36.26 3.67
CA ALA A 91 0.18 36.73 5.05
C ALA A 91 -0.32 38.18 5.21
N ARG A 92 -0.13 39.02 4.18
CA ARG A 92 -0.59 40.42 4.15
C ARG A 92 -2.04 40.57 3.71
N ASP A 93 -2.58 39.58 3.00
CA ASP A 93 -3.97 39.58 2.56
C ASP A 93 -4.96 39.51 3.73
N PRO A 94 -6.15 40.13 3.60
CA PRO A 94 -7.23 40.00 4.58
C PRO A 94 -7.68 38.53 4.67
N PRO A 95 -8.22 38.10 5.82
CA PRO A 95 -8.51 36.69 6.08
C PRO A 95 -9.49 36.10 5.06
N GLN A 96 -10.52 36.85 4.65
CA GLN A 96 -11.49 36.41 3.65
C GLN A 96 -10.84 36.16 2.29
N LEU A 97 -9.91 37.03 1.86
CA LEU A 97 -9.22 36.86 0.59
C LEU A 97 -8.27 35.65 0.63
N ARG A 98 -7.63 35.40 1.78
CA ARG A 98 -6.77 34.24 1.98
C ARG A 98 -7.54 32.92 1.87
N GLU A 99 -8.73 32.85 2.47
CA GLU A 99 -9.62 31.69 2.38
C GLU A 99 -10.06 31.44 0.94
N LEU A 100 -10.46 32.49 0.21
CA LEU A 100 -10.83 32.37 -1.20
C LEU A 100 -9.66 31.92 -2.08
N LYS A 101 -8.45 32.45 -1.86
CA LYS A 101 -7.24 32.01 -2.56
C LYS A 101 -6.91 30.55 -2.27
N LEU A 102 -7.05 30.10 -1.02
CA LEU A 102 -6.83 28.70 -0.64
C LEU A 102 -7.84 27.79 -1.36
N MET A 103 -9.12 28.15 -1.36
CA MET A 103 -10.17 27.39 -2.05
C MET A 103 -9.93 27.32 -3.56
N ALA A 104 -9.53 28.43 -4.19
CA ALA A 104 -9.17 28.46 -5.60
C ALA A 104 -7.97 27.53 -5.91
N ASN A 105 -6.93 27.54 -5.06
CA ASN A 105 -5.78 26.66 -5.20
C ASN A 105 -6.15 25.18 -5.02
N MET A 106 -7.07 24.86 -4.10
CA MET A 106 -7.59 23.50 -3.94
C MET A 106 -8.30 23.01 -5.21
N PHE A 107 -9.11 23.85 -5.86
CA PHE A 107 -9.73 23.51 -7.14
C PHE A 107 -8.72 23.36 -8.27
N ALA A 108 -7.74 24.27 -8.37
CA ALA A 108 -6.68 24.17 -9.37
C ALA A 108 -5.86 22.88 -9.21
N PHE A 109 -5.54 22.50 -7.97
CA PHE A 109 -4.89 21.23 -7.67
C PHE A 109 -5.78 20.03 -8.03
N GLY A 110 -7.08 20.10 -7.77
CA GLY A 110 -8.06 19.09 -8.22
C GLY A 110 -8.02 18.89 -9.72
N ASN A 111 -8.02 19.97 -10.51
CA ASN A 111 -7.94 19.91 -11.97
C ASN A 111 -6.62 19.29 -12.46
N GLN A 112 -5.50 19.62 -11.81
CA GLN A 112 -4.20 19.00 -12.12
C GLN A 112 -4.20 17.50 -11.81
N LEU A 113 -4.79 17.08 -10.69
CA LEU A 113 -4.94 15.67 -10.35
C LEU A 113 -5.81 14.93 -11.37
N GLU A 114 -6.95 15.50 -11.76
CA GLU A 114 -7.80 14.94 -12.81
C GLU A 114 -7.03 14.78 -14.12
N GLN A 115 -6.22 15.77 -14.50
CA GLN A 115 -5.37 15.68 -15.68
C GLN A 115 -4.33 14.56 -15.55
N ILE A 116 -3.70 14.38 -14.39
CA ILE A 116 -2.75 13.28 -14.14
C ILE A 116 -3.46 11.92 -14.24
N VAL A 117 -4.67 11.81 -13.70
CA VAL A 117 -5.47 10.58 -13.76
C VAL A 117 -5.86 10.26 -15.21
N VAL A 118 -6.29 11.26 -15.98
CA VAL A 118 -6.67 11.09 -17.40
C VAL A 118 -5.45 10.76 -18.27
N SER A 119 -4.30 11.38 -18.01
CA SER A 119 -3.09 11.20 -18.82
C SER A 119 -2.28 9.95 -18.48
N LYS A 120 -2.58 9.26 -17.37
CA LYS A 120 -1.88 8.03 -17.00
C LYS A 120 -2.17 6.95 -18.05
N PRO A 121 -1.16 6.46 -18.79
CA PRO A 121 -1.38 5.38 -19.74
C PRO A 121 -1.89 4.15 -19.00
N GLY A 122 -2.83 3.43 -19.63
CA GLY A 122 -3.33 2.18 -19.06
C GLY A 122 -2.18 1.24 -18.75
N PHE A 123 -2.20 0.61 -17.59
CA PHE A 123 -1.13 -0.32 -17.20
C PHE A 123 -0.96 -1.43 -18.24
N GLU A 124 0.25 -1.56 -18.76
CA GLU A 124 0.65 -2.66 -19.63
C GLU A 124 1.64 -3.56 -18.89
N LEU A 125 1.43 -4.87 -19.02
CA LEU A 125 2.30 -5.88 -18.44
C LEU A 125 3.68 -5.82 -19.12
N SER A 126 4.72 -5.60 -18.32
CA SER A 126 6.10 -5.62 -18.79
C SER A 126 6.45 -6.96 -19.45
N ALA A 127 7.29 -6.91 -20.49
CA ALA A 127 7.70 -8.11 -21.21
C ALA A 127 8.43 -9.11 -20.29
N ASP A 128 9.24 -8.59 -19.37
CA ASP A 128 9.97 -9.37 -18.38
C ASP A 128 9.01 -10.11 -17.41
N LEU A 129 7.98 -9.43 -16.91
CA LEU A 129 6.95 -10.08 -16.08
C LEU A 129 6.26 -11.22 -16.83
N LYS A 130 5.90 -11.02 -18.10
CA LYS A 130 5.29 -12.08 -18.93
C LYS A 130 6.22 -13.29 -19.09
N LEU A 131 7.51 -13.06 -19.33
CA LEU A 131 8.50 -14.14 -19.45
C LEU A 131 8.66 -14.90 -18.13
N ASN A 132 8.72 -14.20 -17.00
CA ASN A 132 8.81 -14.83 -15.69
C ASN A 132 7.56 -15.65 -15.36
N ILE A 133 6.35 -15.12 -15.63
CA ILE A 133 5.09 -15.88 -15.49
C ILE A 133 5.15 -17.19 -16.31
N GLN A 134 5.58 -17.11 -17.57
CA GLN A 134 5.70 -18.29 -18.43
C GLN A 134 6.74 -19.30 -17.94
N LYS A 135 7.85 -18.82 -17.36
CA LYS A 135 8.91 -19.65 -16.79
C LYS A 135 8.45 -20.44 -15.55
N TYR A 136 7.66 -19.82 -14.67
CA TYR A 136 7.15 -20.44 -13.45
C TYR A 136 5.83 -21.22 -13.63
N ALA A 137 5.10 -21.01 -14.72
CA ALA A 137 3.90 -21.78 -15.02
C ALA A 137 4.11 -23.32 -15.05
N PRO A 138 5.09 -23.90 -15.78
CA PRO A 138 5.32 -25.35 -15.77
C PRO A 138 5.76 -25.86 -14.40
N ALA A 139 6.60 -25.08 -13.72
CA ALA A 139 7.12 -25.36 -12.39
C ALA A 139 5.97 -25.64 -11.39
N ILE A 140 4.92 -24.81 -11.40
CA ILE A 140 3.76 -24.98 -10.52
C ILE A 140 2.86 -26.13 -10.97
N LEU A 141 2.67 -26.30 -12.28
CA LEU A 141 1.85 -27.38 -12.84
C LEU A 141 2.43 -28.78 -12.56
N TYR A 142 3.74 -28.88 -12.35
CA TYR A 142 4.42 -30.13 -11.98
C TYR A 142 4.74 -30.22 -10.48
N SER A 143 4.23 -29.31 -9.65
CA SER A 143 4.43 -29.38 -8.21
C SER A 143 3.59 -30.49 -7.58
N ASP A 144 4.20 -31.31 -6.73
CA ASP A 144 3.52 -32.36 -5.97
C ASP A 144 2.49 -31.81 -4.98
N ARG A 145 2.60 -30.53 -4.60
CA ARG A 145 1.66 -29.85 -3.71
C ARG A 145 0.36 -29.45 -4.41
N LEU A 146 0.29 -29.57 -5.73
CA LEU A 146 -0.88 -29.18 -6.49
C LEU A 146 -1.95 -30.29 -6.43
N ASN A 147 -3.00 -30.07 -5.66
CA ASN A 147 -4.13 -31.01 -5.55
C ASN A 147 -4.98 -31.09 -6.82
N THR A 148 -5.06 -29.99 -7.58
CA THR A 148 -5.94 -29.84 -8.73
C THR A 148 -5.22 -29.13 -9.86
N TYR A 149 -5.21 -29.78 -11.02
CA TYR A 149 -4.60 -29.23 -12.22
C TYR A 149 -5.49 -28.20 -12.92
N LYS A 150 -6.62 -27.76 -12.35
CA LYS A 150 -7.52 -26.77 -12.96
C LYS A 150 -8.17 -25.95 -11.86
N GLY A 151 -8.51 -24.71 -12.18
CA GLY A 151 -9.19 -23.78 -11.29
C GLY A 151 -8.23 -22.73 -10.74
N GLU A 152 -8.66 -22.10 -9.65
CA GLU A 152 -8.01 -20.97 -9.00
C GLU A 152 -6.74 -21.37 -8.22
N VAL A 153 -6.69 -22.59 -7.67
CA VAL A 153 -5.56 -23.08 -6.84
C VAL A 153 -4.19 -22.87 -7.52
N PRO A 154 -3.93 -23.35 -8.75
CA PRO A 154 -2.64 -23.12 -9.42
C PRO A 154 -2.38 -21.66 -9.77
N THR A 155 -3.44 -20.87 -10.03
CA THR A 155 -3.33 -19.44 -10.28
C THR A 155 -2.88 -18.72 -9.01
N SER A 156 -3.54 -18.98 -7.89
CA SER A 156 -3.20 -18.43 -6.57
C SER A 156 -1.76 -18.76 -6.16
N MET A 157 -1.34 -20.03 -6.31
CA MET A 157 0.06 -20.42 -6.04
C MET A 157 1.07 -19.67 -6.92
N LEU A 158 0.76 -19.43 -8.20
CA LEU A 158 1.64 -18.69 -9.09
C LEU A 158 1.70 -17.20 -8.74
N LEU A 159 0.57 -16.61 -8.40
CA LEU A 159 0.50 -15.23 -7.91
C LEU A 159 1.29 -15.07 -6.61
N GLU A 160 1.23 -16.02 -5.68
CA GLU A 160 2.07 -15.99 -4.47
C GLU A 160 3.57 -16.01 -4.79
N VAL A 161 4.00 -16.83 -5.74
CA VAL A 161 5.41 -16.89 -6.18
C VAL A 161 5.83 -15.56 -6.81
N ILE A 162 4.98 -14.97 -7.66
CA ILE A 162 5.23 -13.67 -8.30
C ILE A 162 5.32 -12.55 -7.24
N LYS A 163 4.43 -12.55 -6.24
CA LYS A 163 4.42 -11.58 -5.14
C LYS A 163 5.68 -11.69 -4.28
N LYS A 164 6.10 -12.92 -3.96
CA LYS A 164 7.31 -13.18 -3.15
C LYS A 164 8.58 -12.74 -3.86
N LEU A 165 8.68 -12.99 -5.16
CA LEU A 165 9.90 -12.73 -5.93
C LEU A 165 9.95 -11.33 -6.57
N ARG A 166 8.81 -10.61 -6.60
CA ARG A 166 8.67 -9.23 -7.12
C ARG A 166 9.32 -8.98 -8.49
N PHE A 167 9.20 -9.94 -9.40
CA PHE A 167 9.76 -9.81 -10.75
C PHE A 167 9.11 -8.67 -11.54
N GLY A 168 9.80 -7.54 -11.66
CA GLY A 168 9.35 -6.40 -12.47
C GLY A 168 7.98 -5.84 -12.05
N LEU A 169 7.52 -6.12 -10.82
CA LEU A 169 6.26 -5.62 -10.28
C LEU A 169 6.47 -4.21 -9.73
N ALA A 170 5.66 -3.26 -10.19
CA ALA A 170 5.64 -1.92 -9.60
C ALA A 170 5.18 -1.98 -8.14
N ALA A 171 5.78 -1.16 -7.28
CA ALA A 171 5.40 -1.10 -5.87
C ALA A 171 3.92 -0.68 -5.73
N GLY A 172 3.14 -1.45 -4.97
CA GLY A 172 1.73 -1.17 -4.73
C GLY A 172 0.76 -1.57 -5.86
N LEU A 173 1.23 -2.26 -6.91
CA LEU A 173 0.35 -2.77 -7.98
C LEU A 173 -0.79 -3.65 -7.44
N GLU A 174 -0.52 -4.41 -6.37
CA GLU A 174 -1.48 -5.29 -5.70
C GLU A 174 -2.68 -4.56 -5.11
N ASN A 175 -2.54 -3.27 -4.82
CA ASN A 175 -3.61 -2.45 -4.25
C ASN A 175 -4.56 -1.90 -5.34
N ILE A 176 -4.18 -2.02 -6.62
CA ILE A 176 -4.96 -1.52 -7.74
C ILE A 176 -5.66 -2.72 -8.41
N PRO A 177 -6.93 -3.01 -8.09
CA PRO A 177 -7.60 -4.23 -8.54
C PRO A 177 -7.71 -4.32 -10.07
N ALA A 178 -7.87 -3.18 -10.76
CA ALA A 178 -7.96 -3.13 -12.22
C ALA A 178 -6.66 -3.55 -12.92
N ASP A 179 -5.51 -3.17 -12.37
CA ASP A 179 -4.21 -3.52 -12.94
C ASP A 179 -3.79 -4.94 -12.52
N TRP A 180 -4.13 -5.32 -11.29
CA TRP A 180 -3.91 -6.68 -10.78
C TRP A 180 -4.66 -7.74 -11.60
N ALA A 181 -5.92 -7.45 -11.99
CA ALA A 181 -6.72 -8.35 -12.83
C ALA A 181 -6.03 -8.69 -14.17
N LYS A 182 -5.23 -7.78 -14.73
CA LYS A 182 -4.43 -8.05 -15.95
C LYS A 182 -3.32 -9.06 -15.69
N VAL A 183 -2.67 -8.99 -14.52
CA VAL A 183 -1.66 -9.97 -14.08
C VAL A 183 -2.28 -11.33 -13.87
N GLU A 184 -3.44 -11.40 -13.22
CA GLU A 184 -4.21 -12.64 -13.02
C GLU A 184 -4.58 -13.27 -14.37
N GLN A 185 -5.15 -12.50 -15.30
CA GLN A 185 -5.51 -12.98 -16.64
C GLN A 185 -4.29 -13.50 -17.41
N CYS A 186 -3.14 -12.81 -17.33
CA CYS A 186 -1.90 -13.25 -17.96
C CYS A 186 -1.38 -14.57 -17.35
N THR A 187 -1.54 -14.72 -16.05
CA THR A 187 -1.17 -15.91 -15.28
C THR A 187 -2.04 -17.11 -15.67
N GLU A 188 -3.36 -16.93 -15.70
CA GLU A 188 -4.33 -17.95 -16.13
C GLU A 188 -4.08 -18.40 -17.58
N TYR A 189 -3.82 -17.44 -18.46
CA TYR A 189 -3.50 -17.71 -19.86
C TYR A 189 -2.23 -18.55 -19.98
N SER A 190 -1.16 -18.17 -19.26
CA SER A 190 0.13 -18.87 -19.28
C SER A 190 0.03 -20.30 -18.72
N LEU A 191 -0.74 -20.50 -17.65
CA LEU A 191 -1.05 -21.82 -17.14
C LEU A 191 -1.79 -22.64 -18.21
N THR A 192 -2.87 -22.10 -18.79
CA THR A 192 -3.67 -22.79 -19.82
C THR A 192 -2.84 -23.19 -21.05
N GLN A 193 -1.96 -22.31 -21.51
CA GLN A 193 -1.02 -22.61 -22.61
C GLN A 193 -0.07 -23.74 -22.25
N THR A 194 0.49 -23.72 -21.05
CA THR A 194 1.43 -24.75 -20.57
C THR A 194 0.75 -26.12 -20.46
N ARG A 195 -0.51 -26.16 -19.98
CA ARG A 195 -1.33 -27.39 -19.97
C ARG A 195 -1.54 -27.94 -21.37
N SER A 196 -1.89 -27.06 -22.31
CA SER A 196 -2.14 -27.42 -23.70
C SER A 196 -0.89 -27.99 -24.38
N LYS A 197 0.28 -27.37 -24.14
CA LYS A 197 1.58 -27.86 -24.60
C LYS A 197 1.90 -29.23 -24.02
N THR A 198 1.72 -29.41 -22.71
CA THR A 198 1.94 -30.70 -22.02
C THR A 198 1.07 -31.81 -22.59
N LYS A 199 -0.22 -31.53 -22.79
CA LYS A 199 -1.19 -32.48 -23.38
C LYS A 199 -0.82 -32.88 -24.81
N LYS A 200 -0.32 -31.94 -25.62
CA LYS A 200 0.14 -32.22 -26.99
C LYS A 200 1.42 -33.06 -27.01
N CYS A 201 2.40 -32.72 -26.16
CA CYS A 201 3.68 -33.43 -26.06
C CYS A 201 3.49 -34.92 -25.69
N GLY A 202 2.61 -35.20 -24.71
CA GLY A 202 2.33 -36.58 -24.28
C GLY A 202 1.66 -37.46 -25.36
N LYS A 203 0.99 -36.86 -26.35
CA LYS A 203 0.34 -37.59 -27.44
C LYS A 203 1.28 -37.89 -28.61
N SER A 204 2.30 -37.05 -28.86
CA SER A 204 3.04 -37.13 -30.12
C SER A 204 4.06 -38.26 -30.14
N LYS A 205 4.74 -38.59 -29.03
CA LYS A 205 5.76 -39.66 -29.00
C LYS A 205 5.92 -40.27 -27.61
N ARG A 206 5.57 -41.55 -27.41
CA ARG A 206 6.09 -42.42 -26.33
C ARG A 206 7.56 -42.82 -26.57
N SER A 207 8.35 -41.98 -27.24
CA SER A 207 9.75 -42.26 -27.56
C SER A 207 10.63 -41.47 -26.59
N LYS A 208 11.18 -42.19 -25.61
CA LYS A 208 12.27 -41.80 -24.68
C LYS A 208 11.96 -40.59 -23.78
N ARG A 209 11.73 -40.86 -22.48
CA ARG A 209 11.46 -39.84 -21.45
C ARG A 209 12.69 -38.94 -21.26
N PRO A 210 12.57 -37.60 -21.33
CA PRO A 210 13.66 -36.71 -20.98
C PRO A 210 13.85 -36.68 -19.45
N ILE A 211 15.11 -36.76 -19.02
CA ILE A 211 15.58 -36.86 -17.63
C ILE A 211 15.43 -35.50 -16.88
N LEU A 212 14.81 -34.50 -17.50
CA LEU A 212 14.77 -33.11 -17.01
C LEU A 212 13.73 -32.84 -15.92
N GLY A 213 12.71 -33.70 -15.78
CA GLY A 213 11.66 -33.58 -14.76
C GLY A 213 12.19 -33.50 -13.31
N PRO A 214 13.09 -34.39 -12.86
CA PRO A 214 13.59 -34.38 -11.49
C PRO A 214 14.41 -33.13 -11.12
N ILE A 215 15.18 -32.56 -12.06
CA ILE A 215 16.05 -31.40 -11.76
C ILE A 215 15.21 -30.14 -11.49
N LEU A 216 14.19 -29.89 -12.32
CA LEU A 216 13.28 -28.77 -12.15
C LEU A 216 12.45 -28.90 -10.87
N ALA A 217 11.98 -30.11 -10.55
CA ALA A 217 11.27 -30.40 -9.30
C ALA A 217 12.12 -30.12 -8.06
N LEU A 218 13.43 -30.42 -8.12
CA LEU A 218 14.36 -30.20 -7.01
C LEU A 218 14.63 -28.70 -6.78
N ILE A 219 14.73 -27.89 -7.86
CA ILE A 219 14.87 -26.44 -7.77
C ILE A 219 13.62 -25.78 -7.18
N LEU A 220 12.42 -26.21 -7.59
CA LEU A 220 11.18 -25.73 -6.95
C LEU A 220 11.12 -26.11 -5.48
N ALA A 221 11.49 -27.34 -5.12
CA ALA A 221 11.49 -27.77 -3.73
C ALA A 221 12.40 -26.88 -2.87
N LEU A 222 13.56 -26.48 -3.38
CA LEU A 222 14.49 -25.53 -2.72
C LEU A 222 13.96 -24.10 -2.60
N ILE A 223 13.15 -23.63 -3.55
CA ILE A 223 12.57 -22.27 -3.50
C ILE A 223 11.29 -22.25 -2.64
N LEU A 224 10.55 -23.36 -2.59
CA LEU A 224 9.28 -23.52 -1.85
C LEU A 224 9.45 -24.18 -0.48
N THR A 225 10.68 -24.48 -0.03
CA THR A 225 10.93 -24.80 1.37
C THR A 225 10.62 -23.55 2.20
N PRO A 226 9.58 -23.59 3.04
CA PRO A 226 9.28 -22.50 3.96
C PRO A 226 10.32 -22.54 5.08
N GLU A 227 11.52 -22.03 4.80
CA GLU A 227 12.47 -21.71 5.86
C GLU A 227 12.02 -20.37 6.45
N SER A 228 11.54 -20.42 7.70
CA SER A 228 10.98 -19.31 8.49
C SER A 228 9.52 -18.92 8.19
N VAL A 229 8.58 -19.82 8.51
CA VAL A 229 7.29 -19.37 9.07
C VAL A 229 7.52 -19.15 10.57
N PRO A 230 7.42 -17.91 11.11
CA PRO A 230 7.42 -17.71 12.55
C PRO A 230 6.23 -18.44 13.18
N GLU A 231 6.52 -19.22 14.22
CA GLU A 231 5.64 -20.17 14.92
C GLU A 231 4.40 -19.56 15.64
N SER A 232 4.00 -18.33 15.35
CA SER A 232 3.05 -17.58 16.17
C SER A 232 1.56 -17.71 15.80
N ILE A 233 1.17 -18.59 14.87
CA ILE A 233 -0.25 -18.89 14.62
C ILE A 233 -0.55 -20.37 14.89
N LYS A 234 -0.57 -20.73 16.17
CA LYS A 234 -1.27 -21.92 16.66
C LYS A 234 -2.78 -21.64 16.65
N ILE A 235 -3.42 -21.85 15.51
CA ILE A 235 -4.85 -22.19 15.54
C ILE A 235 -4.91 -23.67 15.92
N GLU A 236 -5.15 -23.89 17.20
CA GLU A 236 -5.48 -25.18 17.78
C GLU A 236 -6.77 -25.71 17.13
N ASN A 237 -6.60 -26.55 16.12
CA ASN A 237 -7.63 -27.52 15.73
C ASN A 237 -7.00 -28.91 15.77
N ARG A 238 -6.86 -29.41 17.01
CA ARG A 238 -6.51 -30.80 17.30
C ARG A 238 -7.65 -31.72 16.86
N SER A 239 -7.50 -32.32 15.68
CA SER A 239 -8.04 -33.66 15.43
C SER A 239 -6.91 -34.59 15.03
N LYS A 240 -6.80 -35.67 15.80
CA LYS A 240 -5.69 -36.61 15.91
C LYS A 240 -5.65 -37.56 14.70
N SER A 241 -4.47 -37.74 14.13
CA SER A 241 -4.07 -38.87 13.27
C SER A 241 -2.55 -38.74 13.06
N VAL A 242 -1.71 -39.17 14.02
CA VAL A 242 -1.10 -40.51 14.10
C VAL A 242 -0.80 -41.11 12.72
N PHE A 243 0.39 -40.84 12.18
CA PHE A 243 1.14 -41.84 11.40
C PHE A 243 2.65 -41.59 11.53
N LEU A 244 3.34 -42.61 12.04
CA LEU A 244 4.80 -42.74 12.14
C LEU A 244 5.40 -43.23 10.81
N LEU A 245 6.71 -43.01 10.70
CA LEU A 245 7.74 -43.44 9.71
C LEU A 245 8.23 -42.27 8.85
N GLY A 246 9.49 -41.82 8.89
CA GLY A 246 10.73 -42.51 9.27
C GLY A 246 11.47 -42.97 8.02
N ARG A 247 12.30 -42.09 7.43
CA ARG A 247 13.51 -42.47 6.67
C ARG A 247 14.37 -41.25 6.31
N ARG A 248 15.58 -41.25 6.87
CA ARG A 248 16.71 -40.39 6.48
C ARG A 248 17.22 -40.83 5.12
N ASN A 249 17.54 -39.90 4.23
CA ASN A 249 18.53 -40.14 3.19
C ASN A 249 19.44 -38.92 3.05
N SER A 250 20.71 -39.16 3.37
CA SER A 250 21.85 -38.30 3.13
C SER A 250 22.29 -38.49 1.68
N MET A 251 22.35 -37.41 0.89
CA MET A 251 23.10 -37.42 -0.36
C MET A 251 23.93 -36.14 -0.49
N ARG A 252 25.23 -36.39 -0.73
CA ARG A 252 26.27 -35.44 -1.13
C ARG A 252 25.84 -34.68 -2.38
N ILE A 253 26.02 -33.36 -2.36
CA ILE A 253 25.94 -32.49 -3.53
C ILE A 253 27.37 -32.29 -4.03
N GLY A 254 27.66 -32.88 -5.20
CA GLY A 254 28.81 -32.51 -6.02
C GLY A 254 28.42 -31.35 -6.93
N ALA A 255 29.28 -30.35 -7.01
CA ALA A 255 29.13 -29.19 -7.87
C ALA A 255 29.33 -29.57 -9.34
N GLU A 256 28.37 -29.22 -10.19
CA GLU A 256 28.62 -29.04 -11.61
C GLU A 256 27.67 -27.98 -12.15
N SER A 257 28.24 -26.83 -12.44
CA SER A 257 27.61 -25.66 -13.03
C SER A 257 28.20 -25.49 -14.41
N ALA A 258 27.38 -25.63 -15.46
CA ALA A 258 27.44 -24.89 -16.72
C ALA A 258 26.52 -25.58 -17.75
N GLU A 259 26.01 -24.78 -18.68
CA GLU A 259 25.30 -25.18 -19.91
C GLU A 259 23.79 -25.47 -19.77
N PHE A 260 22.99 -24.40 -19.66
CA PHE A 260 21.57 -24.47 -20.01
C PHE A 260 21.11 -23.21 -20.76
N GLU A 261 21.82 -22.86 -21.84
CA GLU A 261 21.37 -21.92 -22.86
C GLU A 261 21.48 -22.60 -24.23
N ASN A 262 20.42 -23.28 -24.68
CA ASN A 262 20.07 -23.41 -26.12
C ASN A 262 18.95 -24.43 -26.42
N TRP A 263 17.77 -24.34 -25.81
CA TRP A 263 16.65 -25.17 -26.30
C TRP A 263 15.35 -24.37 -26.42
N CYS A 264 14.90 -24.23 -27.67
CA CYS A 264 13.62 -23.70 -28.17
C CYS A 264 13.56 -22.22 -28.57
N LEU A 265 14.21 -21.89 -29.70
CA LEU A 265 13.58 -21.05 -30.74
C LEU A 265 13.16 -21.98 -31.90
N PRO A 266 12.10 -21.64 -32.66
CA PRO A 266 11.54 -22.50 -33.72
C PRO A 266 12.53 -22.82 -34.84
#